data_AF-A0A6L8ABQ6-F1
#
_entry.id   AF-A0A6L8ABQ6-F1
#
_cell.length_a   1.000
_cell.length_b   1.000
_cell.length_c   1.000
_cell.angle_alpha   90.00
_cell.angle_beta   90.00
_cell.angle_gamma   90.00
#
_symmetry.space_group_name_H-M   'P 1'
#
loop_
_entity.id
_entity.type
_entity.pdbx_description
1 polymer ?
#
loop_
_entity_poly.entity_id
_entity_poly.type
_entity_poly.pdbx_seq_one_letter_code
_entity_poly.pdbx_strand_id
1 'polypeptide(L)'
;MKELKRNPLVLICAGLLVGIGAGIVVSILLFPSNRDEHVPNTNTPLAESSDSELSNKQPKPQIELMSVLELDVATDRRLAVYSLLDGLSAEAITGLVRHSFTLDSAEHLVSVQRLLFSELAHVDPELSLELVWETPLAQQYEFFTIVITEWASVEPEAAMQIASAQVEPWKSHAFRTVLQTQQDHSDEELAEMAERFGASAILTELTYKSRLEEVIDEPRAALELALNADIPESQRAEMISLTTERWLNNGSTNNVGWMLNLAHEIFGEERYQWRTVVAKLAANDPRAVWEELSTLSLDVQKRFNDVVFEAWVKQTPLEAIAALNETDYMSAEEYELPSLYSQWARFNSDDLLDSIKLIPEDYRAQALRTAIRHMADQVPSSEILATLDQFDSMGINTKEASDEFLGIWSRRSPVDALEWIEENFEEGSFERNWKVRDILIALARSNSTKAMEIALQQPASSNSEFTVISELLRQGKLDEGLMFIPSVREGTGLSGVYSYAAGFLIAAGREADAMEFASGLGAQEKLSFYQDLIRNKWTISVEDRIAILQRLNDEEMRSSLAATFLRLNELNEELTGKEKELIRSYVREETN
;
A
#
# COMPACT_ATOMS: atom_id res chain seq x y z
N MET A 1 -38.87 21.35 18.84
CA MET A 1 -38.09 20.85 17.70
C MET A 1 -36.73 21.53 17.75
N LYS A 2 -35.73 20.82 18.26
CA LYS A 2 -34.38 21.33 18.57
C LYS A 2 -33.39 20.66 17.62
N GLU A 3 -32.46 21.47 17.13
CA GLU A 3 -31.36 21.13 16.24
C GLU A 3 -30.43 20.06 16.84
N LEU A 4 -30.13 19.04 16.06
CA LEU A 4 -29.05 18.08 16.32
C LEU A 4 -27.82 18.54 15.53
N LYS A 5 -26.85 19.11 16.24
CA LYS A 5 -25.50 19.36 15.72
C LYS A 5 -24.80 18.02 15.49
N ARG A 6 -24.37 17.75 14.25
CA ARG A 6 -23.57 16.58 13.88
C ARG A 6 -22.16 16.73 14.46
N ASN A 7 -21.71 15.72 15.20
CA ASN A 7 -20.40 15.66 15.84
C ASN A 7 -19.40 14.97 14.88
N PRO A 8 -18.33 15.63 14.42
CA PRO A 8 -17.40 15.10 13.41
C PRO A 8 -16.55 13.91 13.87
N LEU A 9 -16.55 13.57 15.16
CA LEU A 9 -15.80 12.44 15.74
C LEU A 9 -16.35 11.06 15.34
N VAL A 10 -17.64 10.94 14.99
CA VAL A 10 -18.27 9.64 14.64
C VAL A 10 -17.79 9.12 13.28
N LEU A 11 -17.30 9.99 12.39
CA LEU A 11 -16.79 9.60 11.07
C LEU A 11 -15.35 9.06 11.10
N ILE A 12 -14.56 9.39 12.14
CA ILE A 12 -13.17 8.93 12.26
C ILE A 12 -13.12 7.49 12.79
N CYS A 13 -14.02 7.10 13.71
CA CYS A 13 -14.09 5.74 14.22
C CYS A 13 -14.57 4.70 13.18
N ALA A 14 -15.35 5.12 12.19
CA ALA A 14 -15.81 4.23 11.11
C ALA A 14 -14.71 3.92 10.08
N GLY A 15 -13.71 4.79 9.92
CA GLY A 15 -12.58 4.58 9.00
C GLY A 15 -11.52 3.61 9.52
N LEU A 16 -11.34 3.51 10.84
CA LEU A 16 -10.32 2.67 11.47
C LEU A 16 -10.72 1.19 11.60
N LEU A 17 -12.01 0.86 11.58
CA LEU A 17 -12.50 -0.52 11.75
C LEU A 17 -12.46 -1.39 10.48
N VAL A 18 -12.16 -0.83 9.31
CA VAL A 18 -12.09 -1.57 8.02
C VAL A 18 -10.63 -1.82 7.57
N GLY A 19 -9.64 -1.27 8.26
CA GLY A 19 -8.26 -1.15 7.78
C GLY A 19 -7.23 -2.16 8.30
N ILE A 20 -7.60 -3.41 8.61
CA ILE A 20 -6.61 -4.46 8.97
C ILE A 20 -6.40 -5.47 7.82
N GLY A 21 -7.01 -5.26 6.65
CA GLY A 21 -6.94 -6.20 5.53
C GLY A 21 -6.90 -5.58 4.14
N ALA A 22 -6.11 -4.52 3.90
CA ALA A 22 -5.63 -4.13 2.57
C ALA A 22 -4.68 -2.92 2.68
N GLY A 23 -3.47 -3.06 2.14
CA GLY A 23 -2.53 -1.95 1.99
C GLY A 23 -2.95 -0.97 0.90
N ILE A 24 -2.70 0.31 1.18
CA ILE A 24 -2.36 1.41 0.25
C ILE A 24 -3.36 1.68 -0.90
N VAL A 25 -4.14 2.76 -0.78
CA VAL A 25 -4.31 3.90 -1.73
C VAL A 25 -5.59 4.66 -1.32
N VAL A 26 -5.48 5.68 -0.45
CA VAL A 26 -6.36 6.88 -0.46
C VAL A 26 -5.58 8.02 0.22
N SER A 27 -4.95 8.90 -0.54
CA SER A 27 -4.46 10.20 -0.05
C SER A 27 -4.32 11.20 -1.19
N ILE A 28 -5.42 11.50 -1.88
CA ILE A 28 -5.61 12.78 -2.58
C ILE A 28 -7.09 13.15 -2.39
N LEU A 29 -7.34 14.43 -2.10
CA LEU A 29 -8.62 15.09 -1.79
C LEU A 29 -8.97 15.15 -0.30
N LEU A 30 -8.59 16.26 0.36
CA LEU A 30 -9.49 17.21 1.04
C LEU A 30 -8.69 18.12 1.99
N PHE A 31 -8.26 19.30 1.52
CA PHE A 31 -8.00 20.45 2.38
C PHE A 31 -8.41 21.75 1.66
N PRO A 32 -9.38 22.52 2.17
CA PRO A 32 -9.50 23.92 1.83
C PRO A 32 -8.58 24.76 2.74
N SER A 33 -7.65 25.49 2.12
CA SER A 33 -6.86 26.53 2.77
C SER A 33 -7.72 27.78 3.00
N ASN A 34 -8.00 28.12 4.25
CA ASN A 34 -8.40 29.47 4.66
C ASN A 34 -7.68 29.80 5.97
N ARG A 35 -6.64 30.63 5.90
CA ARG A 35 -6.12 31.39 7.03
C ARG A 35 -6.03 32.86 6.60
N ASP A 36 -6.89 33.67 7.20
CA ASP A 36 -6.82 35.12 7.18
C ASP A 36 -5.59 35.58 7.96
N GLU A 37 -4.73 36.37 7.31
CA GLU A 37 -3.62 37.07 7.94
C GLU A 37 -4.12 38.33 8.68
N HIS A 38 -3.77 38.44 9.96
CA HIS A 38 -3.74 39.71 10.68
C HIS A 38 -2.34 39.93 11.27
N VAL A 39 -1.57 40.76 10.57
CA VAL A 39 -0.27 41.28 11.03
C VAL A 39 -0.52 42.61 11.74
N PRO A 40 -0.15 42.78 13.03
CA PRO A 40 -0.06 44.09 13.63
C PRO A 40 1.30 44.72 13.31
N ASN A 41 1.21 45.88 12.68
CA ASN A 41 2.28 46.77 12.30
C ASN A 41 2.90 47.43 13.55
N THR A 42 4.19 47.20 13.83
CA THR A 42 4.96 48.03 14.78
C THR A 42 6.28 48.46 14.16
N ASN A 43 6.31 49.71 13.69
CA ASN A 43 7.51 50.43 13.32
C ASN A 43 8.21 50.93 14.59
N THR A 44 9.47 50.57 14.80
CA THR A 44 10.45 51.44 15.49
C THR A 44 11.84 51.15 14.91
N PRO A 45 12.61 52.17 14.49
CA PRO A 45 13.91 51.98 13.85
C PRO A 45 15.01 51.94 14.91
N LEU A 46 16.08 51.16 14.68
CA LEU A 46 17.43 51.52 15.16
C LEU A 46 18.52 50.62 14.56
N ALA A 47 19.56 51.32 14.11
CA ALA A 47 20.97 50.96 14.08
C ALA A 47 21.46 49.88 13.11
N GLU A 48 22.17 50.37 12.09
CA GLU A 48 23.21 49.66 11.36
C GLU A 48 24.21 49.03 12.34
N SER A 49 24.33 47.69 12.30
CA SER A 49 25.55 47.01 12.71
C SER A 49 25.89 45.95 11.68
N SER A 50 26.98 46.20 10.97
CA SER A 50 27.76 45.24 10.21
C SER A 50 28.12 44.04 11.08
N ASP A 51 27.64 42.84 10.73
CA ASP A 51 28.29 41.55 10.97
C ASP A 51 27.58 40.48 10.12
N SER A 52 28.08 40.29 8.89
CA SER A 52 27.64 39.24 7.97
C SER A 52 28.76 38.21 7.78
N GLU A 53 29.09 37.45 8.83
CA GLU A 53 29.96 36.28 8.74
C GLU A 53 29.56 35.21 9.79
N LEU A 54 28.27 34.86 9.83
CA LEU A 54 27.82 33.57 10.38
C LEU A 54 27.51 32.64 9.19
N SER A 55 28.57 32.06 8.66
CA SER A 55 28.50 30.94 7.74
C SER A 55 27.73 29.78 8.39
N ASN A 56 26.69 29.30 7.68
CA ASN A 56 25.89 28.10 7.94
C ASN A 56 26.77 26.85 8.19
N LYS A 57 27.36 26.71 9.38
CA LYS A 57 27.96 25.44 9.80
C LYS A 57 26.85 24.58 10.38
N GLN A 58 26.42 23.58 9.63
CA GLN A 58 25.61 22.49 10.18
C GLN A 58 26.32 21.92 11.42
N PRO A 59 25.63 21.73 12.55
CA PRO A 59 26.22 21.16 13.75
C PRO A 59 26.77 19.76 13.46
N LYS A 60 27.96 19.47 14.01
CA LYS A 60 28.74 18.25 13.77
C LYS A 60 27.93 16.93 13.84
N PRO A 61 26.99 16.74 14.81
CA PRO A 61 26.20 15.51 14.88
C PRO A 61 25.27 15.28 13.68
N GLN A 62 24.77 16.36 13.03
CA GLN A 62 23.90 16.24 11.86
C GLN A 62 24.67 15.72 10.64
N ILE A 63 25.91 16.20 10.46
CA ILE A 63 26.80 15.73 9.40
C ILE A 63 27.14 14.25 9.60
N GLU A 64 27.40 13.85 10.85
CA GLU A 64 27.68 12.46 11.19
C GLU A 64 26.45 11.57 10.98
N LEU A 65 25.24 12.02 11.33
CA LEU A 65 24.00 11.29 11.05
C LEU A 65 23.79 11.02 9.55
N MET A 66 24.06 12.01 8.70
CA MET A 66 23.99 11.85 7.24
C MET A 66 24.96 10.79 6.74
N SER A 67 26.20 10.80 7.23
CA SER A 67 27.20 9.77 6.87
C SER A 67 26.79 8.36 7.31
N VAL A 68 26.04 8.25 8.41
CA VAL A 68 25.48 6.96 8.86
C VAL A 68 24.33 6.51 7.96
N LEU A 69 23.46 7.43 7.53
CA LEU A 69 22.35 7.13 6.62
C LEU A 69 22.80 6.63 5.24
N GLU A 70 24.01 7.00 4.82
CA GLU A 70 24.64 6.54 3.56
C GLU A 70 25.19 5.10 3.62
N LEU A 71 25.21 4.44 4.79
CA LEU A 71 25.71 3.07 4.92
C LEU A 71 24.73 2.06 4.27
N ASP A 72 25.22 1.24 3.35
CA ASP A 72 24.40 0.27 2.60
C ASP A 72 23.84 -0.88 3.45
N VAL A 73 24.51 -1.24 4.55
CA VAL A 73 24.15 -2.39 5.39
C VAL A 73 23.38 -1.93 6.63
N ALA A 74 22.15 -2.42 6.80
CA ALA A 74 21.26 -2.03 7.89
C ALA A 74 21.86 -2.27 9.30
N THR A 75 22.58 -3.38 9.49
CA THR A 75 23.26 -3.70 10.75
C THR A 75 24.37 -2.70 11.09
N ASP A 76 25.20 -2.36 10.10
CA ASP A 76 26.30 -1.39 10.27
C ASP A 76 25.75 0.00 10.54
N ARG A 77 24.66 0.37 9.85
CA ARG A 77 23.93 1.61 10.11
C ARG A 77 23.43 1.68 11.54
N ARG A 78 22.79 0.62 12.04
CA ARG A 78 22.30 0.56 13.44
C ARG A 78 23.44 0.70 14.45
N LEU A 79 24.55 -0.01 14.26
CA LEU A 79 25.73 0.11 15.13
C LEU A 79 26.35 1.50 15.09
N ALA A 80 26.40 2.12 13.91
CA ALA A 80 26.91 3.48 13.75
C ALA A 80 25.98 4.53 14.38
N VAL A 81 24.65 4.35 14.33
CA VAL A 81 23.70 5.18 15.07
C VAL A 81 23.93 5.05 16.59
N TYR A 82 24.05 3.84 17.13
CA TYR A 82 24.36 3.68 18.57
C TYR A 82 25.70 4.31 18.95
N SER A 83 26.73 4.13 18.13
CA SER A 83 28.03 4.78 18.36
C SER A 83 27.95 6.30 18.27
N LEU A 84 27.05 6.85 17.45
CA LEU A 84 26.82 8.29 17.34
C LEU A 84 26.08 8.81 18.58
N LEU A 85 25.12 8.04 19.08
CA LEU A 85 24.28 8.41 20.23
C LEU A 85 25.03 8.28 21.56
N ASP A 86 25.99 7.37 21.65
CA ASP A 86 26.84 7.20 22.83
C ASP A 86 27.61 8.51 23.16
N GLY A 87 27.29 9.09 24.32
CA GLY A 87 27.91 10.33 24.80
C GLY A 87 27.27 11.63 24.30
N LEU A 88 26.16 11.59 23.53
CA LEU A 88 25.39 12.80 23.21
C LEU A 88 24.53 13.25 24.40
N SER A 89 24.34 14.57 24.52
CA SER A 89 23.36 15.13 25.44
C SER A 89 21.93 14.95 24.91
N ALA A 90 20.92 14.99 25.79
CA ALA A 90 19.51 14.99 25.40
C ALA A 90 19.23 16.06 24.32
N GLU A 91 19.75 17.28 24.50
CA GLU A 91 19.61 18.38 23.54
C GLU A 91 20.17 18.04 22.15
N ALA A 92 21.32 17.36 22.09
CA ALA A 92 21.91 16.92 20.82
C ALA A 92 21.04 15.83 20.15
N ILE A 93 20.52 14.87 20.92
CA ILE A 93 19.61 13.83 20.41
C ILE A 93 18.31 14.46 19.90
N THR A 94 17.71 15.40 20.64
CA THR A 94 16.55 16.19 20.19
C THR A 94 16.83 16.91 18.87
N GLY A 95 18.02 17.51 18.74
CA GLY A 95 18.46 18.14 17.50
C GLY A 95 18.54 17.16 16.32
N LEU A 96 18.97 15.93 16.56
CA LEU A 96 18.99 14.86 15.54
C LEU A 96 17.58 14.39 15.17
N VAL A 97 16.68 14.19 16.15
CA VAL A 97 15.28 13.82 15.90
C VAL A 97 14.61 14.87 15.02
N ARG A 98 14.70 16.16 15.39
CA ARG A 98 14.12 17.24 14.59
C ARG A 98 14.72 17.35 13.20
N HIS A 99 16.04 17.18 13.09
CA HIS A 99 16.69 17.18 11.78
C HIS A 99 16.23 16.02 10.90
N SER A 100 15.97 14.85 11.48
CA SER A 100 15.50 13.68 10.73
C SER A 100 14.17 13.91 9.99
N PHE A 101 13.30 14.80 10.50
CA PHE A 101 12.05 15.17 9.82
C PHE A 101 12.25 16.03 8.57
N THR A 102 13.46 16.57 8.36
CA THR A 102 13.80 17.42 7.21
C THR A 102 14.42 16.64 6.05
N LEU A 103 14.55 15.32 6.18
CA LEU A 103 15.23 14.48 5.20
C LEU A 103 14.21 13.82 4.25
N ASP A 104 14.57 13.70 2.96
CA ASP A 104 13.64 13.30 1.89
C ASP A 104 13.50 11.76 1.67
N SER A 105 14.28 10.90 2.35
CA SER A 105 14.32 9.46 2.06
C SER A 105 13.40 8.59 2.96
N ALA A 106 12.24 8.16 2.45
CA ALA A 106 11.18 7.55 3.28
C ALA A 106 11.58 6.28 4.09
N GLU A 107 12.33 5.32 3.52
CA GLU A 107 12.50 4.00 4.15
C GLU A 107 13.63 3.96 5.19
N HIS A 108 14.77 4.58 4.88
CA HIS A 108 15.92 4.62 5.78
C HIS A 108 15.71 5.55 6.99
N LEU A 109 14.85 6.57 6.84
CA LEU A 109 14.57 7.53 7.91
C LEU A 109 13.75 6.93 9.04
N VAL A 110 12.77 6.07 8.74
CA VAL A 110 11.96 5.45 9.78
C VAL A 110 12.84 4.62 10.72
N SER A 111 13.73 3.80 10.18
CA SER A 111 14.64 2.98 11.00
C SER A 111 15.56 3.81 11.90
N VAL A 112 16.08 4.94 11.40
CA VAL A 112 16.92 5.84 12.19
C VAL A 112 16.10 6.61 13.22
N GLN A 113 14.93 7.12 12.85
CA GLN A 113 14.00 7.77 13.77
C GLN A 113 13.63 6.85 14.93
N ARG A 114 13.35 5.57 14.67
CA ARG A 114 13.06 4.59 15.74
C ARG A 114 14.19 4.49 16.76
N LEU A 115 15.45 4.47 16.31
CA LEU A 115 16.61 4.45 17.20
C LEU A 115 16.76 5.77 17.98
N LEU A 116 16.58 6.90 17.30
CA LEU A 116 16.67 8.22 17.94
C LEU A 116 15.58 8.41 19.01
N PHE A 117 14.33 8.02 18.72
CA PHE A 117 13.22 8.06 19.67
C PHE A 117 13.43 7.09 20.84
N SER A 118 13.99 5.90 20.59
CA SER A 118 14.31 4.91 21.62
C SER A 118 15.37 5.45 22.58
N GLU A 119 16.49 5.98 22.07
CA GLU A 119 17.54 6.57 22.92
C GLU A 119 17.06 7.83 23.65
N LEU A 120 16.29 8.69 22.97
CA LEU A 120 15.72 9.86 23.63
C LEU A 120 14.75 9.44 24.75
N ALA A 121 13.98 8.36 24.56
CA ALA A 121 13.07 7.87 25.59
C ALA A 121 13.78 7.34 26.84
N HIS A 122 15.00 6.82 26.71
CA HIS A 122 15.81 6.43 27.87
C HIS A 122 16.36 7.63 28.65
N VAL A 123 16.64 8.74 27.95
CA VAL A 123 17.28 9.93 28.56
C VAL A 123 16.25 10.95 29.05
N ASP A 124 15.23 11.23 28.24
CA ASP A 124 14.17 12.20 28.46
C ASP A 124 12.85 11.72 27.80
N PRO A 125 12.11 10.82 28.46
CA PRO A 125 10.90 10.23 27.89
C PRO A 125 9.76 11.23 27.69
N GLU A 126 9.66 12.28 28.51
CA GLU A 126 8.65 13.31 28.37
C GLU A 126 8.86 14.12 27.08
N LEU A 127 10.10 14.56 26.83
CA LEU A 127 10.45 15.24 25.60
C LEU A 127 10.31 14.32 24.38
N SER A 128 10.72 13.05 24.51
CA SER A 128 10.52 12.07 23.43
C SER A 128 9.05 11.96 23.06
N LEU A 129 8.15 11.87 24.05
CA LEU A 129 6.71 11.83 23.83
C LEU A 129 6.15 13.13 23.23
N GLU A 130 6.65 14.30 23.63
CA GLU A 130 6.28 15.59 22.99
C GLU A 130 6.59 15.56 21.50
N LEU A 131 7.78 15.08 21.11
CA LEU A 131 8.21 14.98 19.72
C LEU A 131 7.40 13.94 18.93
N VAL A 132 6.86 12.90 19.58
CA VAL A 132 5.94 11.96 18.91
C VAL A 132 4.76 12.72 18.31
N TRP A 133 4.21 13.70 19.03
CA TRP A 133 3.06 14.47 18.57
C TRP A 133 3.38 15.48 17.47
N GLU A 134 4.67 15.79 17.26
CA GLU A 134 5.14 16.55 16.11
C GLU A 134 5.23 15.70 14.83
N THR A 135 5.17 14.36 14.92
CA THR A 135 5.29 13.48 13.75
C THR A 135 3.97 13.35 12.97
N PRO A 136 4.04 12.96 11.67
CA PRO A 136 2.85 12.67 10.89
C PRO A 136 1.98 11.61 11.56
N LEU A 137 0.65 11.77 11.49
CA LEU A 137 -0.33 10.90 12.16
C LEU A 137 -0.09 9.40 11.89
N ALA A 138 0.35 9.04 10.68
CA ALA A 138 0.65 7.67 10.29
C ALA A 138 1.82 7.04 11.08
N GLN A 139 2.72 7.84 11.65
CA GLN A 139 3.91 7.40 12.38
C GLN A 139 3.77 7.54 13.91
N GLN A 140 2.85 8.40 14.38
CA GLN A 140 2.66 8.65 15.81
C GLN A 140 2.48 7.36 16.61
N TYR A 141 1.75 6.38 16.07
CA TYR A 141 1.45 5.13 16.79
C TYR A 141 2.70 4.29 17.03
N GLU A 142 3.54 4.16 16.01
CA GLU A 142 4.78 3.42 16.09
C GLU A 142 5.76 4.10 17.07
N PHE A 143 5.97 5.41 16.93
CA PHE A 143 6.92 6.12 17.80
C PHE A 143 6.44 6.23 19.25
N PHE A 144 5.14 6.44 19.48
CA PHE A 144 4.56 6.35 20.82
C PHE A 144 4.83 4.99 21.46
N THR A 145 4.64 3.91 20.71
CA THR A 145 4.89 2.55 21.20
C THR A 145 6.35 2.38 21.64
N ILE A 146 7.28 2.87 20.83
CA ILE A 146 8.71 2.82 21.14
C ILE A 146 8.98 3.60 22.42
N VAL A 147 8.55 4.86 22.51
CA VAL A 147 8.78 5.71 23.68
C VAL A 147 8.24 5.07 24.96
N ILE A 148 7.00 4.56 24.93
CA ILE A 148 6.40 3.89 26.09
C ILE A 148 7.14 2.60 26.45
N THR A 149 7.59 1.81 25.47
CA THR A 149 8.35 0.57 25.73
C THR A 149 9.66 0.86 26.45
N GLU A 150 10.43 1.80 25.92
CA GLU A 150 11.73 2.14 26.50
C GLU A 150 11.57 2.81 27.86
N TRP A 151 10.60 3.71 28.01
CA TRP A 151 10.30 4.32 29.30
C TRP A 151 9.90 3.26 30.34
N ALA A 152 9.04 2.31 29.95
CA ALA A 152 8.61 1.23 30.83
C ALA A 152 9.76 0.34 31.32
N SER A 153 10.83 0.21 30.54
CA SER A 153 12.00 -0.58 30.93
C SER A 153 12.83 0.05 32.06
N VAL A 154 12.74 1.38 32.23
CA VAL A 154 13.48 2.14 33.24
C VAL A 154 12.57 2.55 34.40
N GLU A 155 11.39 3.10 34.09
CA GLU A 155 10.44 3.66 35.06
C GLU A 155 8.99 3.24 34.73
N PRO A 156 8.61 1.98 35.02
CA PRO A 156 7.30 1.44 34.65
C PRO A 156 6.13 2.20 35.27
N GLU A 157 6.24 2.67 36.51
CA GLU A 157 5.16 3.43 37.16
C GLU A 157 4.91 4.79 36.49
N ALA A 158 5.97 5.48 36.06
CA ALA A 158 5.85 6.75 35.34
C ALA A 158 5.25 6.53 33.94
N ALA A 159 5.71 5.49 33.22
CA ALA A 159 5.12 5.09 31.95
C ALA A 159 3.64 4.72 32.07
N MET A 160 3.24 4.00 33.14
CA MET A 160 1.83 3.71 33.45
C MET A 160 1.01 4.97 33.71
N GLN A 161 1.56 5.93 34.46
CA GLN A 161 0.87 7.18 34.74
C GLN A 161 0.59 7.95 33.43
N ILE A 162 1.57 8.02 32.54
CA ILE A 162 1.40 8.64 31.22
C ILE A 162 0.42 7.86 30.34
N ALA A 163 0.50 6.54 30.33
CA ALA A 163 -0.47 5.67 29.66
C ALA A 163 -1.90 5.96 30.12
N SER A 164 -2.09 6.13 31.43
CA SER A 164 -3.40 6.41 32.05
C SER A 164 -4.03 7.72 31.59
N ALA A 165 -3.20 8.71 31.24
CA ALA A 165 -3.62 10.03 30.78
C ALA A 165 -4.01 10.06 29.30
N GLN A 166 -3.74 9.01 28.53
CA GLN A 166 -4.08 8.94 27.11
C GLN A 166 -5.56 8.64 26.87
N VAL A 167 -6.02 8.92 25.65
CA VAL A 167 -7.35 8.53 25.15
C VAL A 167 -7.29 7.15 24.48
N GLU A 168 -8.43 6.46 24.41
CA GLU A 168 -8.51 5.24 23.60
C GLU A 168 -8.30 5.54 22.10
N PRO A 169 -7.60 4.68 21.33
CA PRO A 169 -7.04 3.37 21.70
C PRO A 169 -5.61 3.38 22.29
N TRP A 170 -4.98 4.55 22.39
CA TRP A 170 -3.58 4.73 22.83
C TRP A 170 -3.36 4.30 24.26
N LYS A 171 -4.33 4.59 25.14
CA LYS A 171 -4.34 4.17 26.54
C LYS A 171 -4.18 2.66 26.66
N SER A 172 -5.10 1.89 26.08
CA SER A 172 -5.07 0.42 26.14
C SER A 172 -3.77 -0.18 25.59
N HIS A 173 -3.27 0.37 24.48
CA HIS A 173 -2.00 -0.07 23.89
C HIS A 173 -0.80 0.23 24.79
N ALA A 174 -0.69 1.46 25.31
CA ALA A 174 0.38 1.86 26.23
C ALA A 174 0.43 0.96 27.46
N PHE A 175 -0.72 0.70 28.08
CA PHE A 175 -0.80 -0.19 29.23
C PHE A 175 -0.32 -1.61 28.90
N ARG A 176 -0.72 -2.17 27.76
CA ARG A 176 -0.27 -3.51 27.34
C ARG A 176 1.24 -3.54 27.13
N THR A 177 1.77 -2.53 26.46
CA THR A 177 3.21 -2.37 26.23
C THR A 177 3.96 -2.33 27.55
N VAL A 178 3.54 -1.49 28.51
CA VAL A 178 4.20 -1.41 29.81
C VAL A 178 4.20 -2.78 30.50
N LEU A 179 3.06 -3.46 30.56
CA LEU A 179 2.97 -4.77 31.24
C LEU A 179 3.80 -5.86 30.56
N GLN A 180 3.89 -5.85 29.23
CA GLN A 180 4.73 -6.78 28.47
C GLN A 180 6.22 -6.61 28.76
N THR A 181 6.67 -5.40 29.16
CA THR A 181 8.06 -5.18 29.61
C THR A 181 8.30 -5.68 31.04
N GLN A 182 7.24 -5.89 31.82
CA GLN A 182 7.31 -6.30 33.22
C GLN A 182 7.17 -7.82 33.39
N GLN A 183 7.87 -8.61 32.56
CA GLN A 183 7.74 -10.08 32.54
C GLN A 183 8.14 -10.77 33.86
N ASP A 184 8.91 -10.08 34.71
CA ASP A 184 9.33 -10.59 36.02
C ASP A 184 8.26 -10.45 37.11
N HIS A 185 7.17 -9.71 36.86
CA HIS A 185 6.07 -9.57 37.80
C HIS A 185 5.06 -10.70 37.64
N SER A 186 4.46 -11.12 38.74
CA SER A 186 3.33 -12.05 38.76
C SER A 186 2.06 -11.41 38.17
N ASP A 187 1.13 -12.23 37.68
CA ASP A 187 -0.15 -11.74 37.16
C ASP A 187 -0.96 -10.95 38.22
N GLU A 188 -0.79 -11.27 39.51
CA GLU A 188 -1.40 -10.53 40.63
C GLU A 188 -0.79 -9.12 40.78
N GLU A 189 0.54 -9.00 40.73
CA GLU A 189 1.23 -7.70 40.77
C GLU A 189 0.87 -6.84 39.55
N LEU A 190 0.81 -7.44 38.36
CA LEU A 190 0.37 -6.76 37.13
C LEU A 190 -1.09 -6.29 37.24
N ALA A 191 -1.97 -7.08 37.89
CA ALA A 191 -3.36 -6.71 38.10
C ALA A 191 -3.50 -5.55 39.10
N GLU A 192 -2.76 -5.57 40.20
CA GLU A 192 -2.70 -4.45 41.15
C GLU A 192 -2.21 -3.16 40.48
N MET A 193 -1.19 -3.25 39.61
CA MET A 193 -0.73 -2.13 38.81
C MET A 193 -1.83 -1.62 37.87
N ALA A 194 -2.48 -2.51 37.12
CA ALA A 194 -3.56 -2.14 36.20
C ALA A 194 -4.74 -1.47 36.92
N GLU A 195 -5.14 -1.98 38.08
CA GLU A 195 -6.19 -1.40 38.92
C GLU A 195 -5.80 0.00 39.40
N ARG A 196 -4.60 0.16 39.95
CA ARG A 196 -4.08 1.42 40.47
C ARG A 196 -4.09 2.55 39.43
N PHE A 197 -3.84 2.24 38.17
CA PHE A 197 -3.81 3.21 37.07
C PHE A 197 -5.09 3.27 36.22
N GLY A 198 -6.17 2.59 36.65
CA GLY A 198 -7.47 2.64 35.97
C GLY A 198 -7.44 2.04 34.56
N ALA A 199 -6.65 0.98 34.37
CA ALA A 199 -6.56 0.19 33.15
C ALA A 199 -7.58 -0.96 33.16
N SER A 200 -8.87 -0.61 33.27
CA SER A 200 -9.94 -1.60 33.48
C SER A 200 -9.97 -2.71 32.43
N ALA A 201 -9.69 -2.40 31.15
CA ALA A 201 -9.63 -3.40 30.08
C ALA A 201 -8.55 -4.47 30.32
N ILE A 202 -7.39 -4.05 30.84
CA ILE A 202 -6.28 -4.93 31.17
C ILE A 202 -6.56 -5.69 32.46
N LEU A 203 -7.13 -5.02 33.46
CA LEU A 203 -7.52 -5.69 34.69
C LEU A 203 -8.50 -6.84 34.37
N THR A 204 -9.43 -6.62 33.45
CA THR A 204 -10.30 -7.69 32.95
C THR A 204 -9.50 -8.78 32.24
N GLU A 205 -8.52 -8.44 31.40
CA GLU A 205 -7.63 -9.39 30.72
C GLU A 205 -6.82 -10.26 31.70
N LEU A 206 -6.19 -9.66 32.71
CA LEU A 206 -5.38 -10.37 33.72
C LEU A 206 -6.25 -11.20 34.67
N THR A 207 -7.37 -10.65 35.14
CA THR A 207 -8.35 -11.38 35.96
C THR A 207 -8.88 -12.58 35.18
N TYR A 208 -9.14 -12.37 33.88
CA TYR A 208 -9.57 -13.45 33.01
C TYR A 208 -8.48 -14.50 32.84
N LYS A 209 -7.23 -14.12 32.55
CA LYS A 209 -6.10 -15.06 32.36
C LYS A 209 -5.91 -15.93 33.61
N SER A 210 -5.94 -15.33 34.80
CA SER A 210 -5.89 -16.05 36.07
C SER A 210 -7.05 -17.03 36.22
N ARG A 211 -8.29 -16.61 35.96
CA ARG A 211 -9.46 -17.52 35.98
C ARG A 211 -9.38 -18.61 34.92
N LEU A 212 -8.85 -18.28 33.74
CA LEU A 212 -8.69 -19.23 32.66
C LEU A 212 -7.74 -20.33 33.13
N GLU A 213 -6.60 -19.99 33.76
CA GLU A 213 -5.67 -20.97 34.33
C GLU A 213 -6.33 -21.93 35.34
N GLU A 214 -7.30 -21.45 36.13
CA GLU A 214 -8.06 -22.30 37.07
C GLU A 214 -8.94 -23.33 36.36
N VAL A 215 -9.51 -22.98 35.20
CA VAL A 215 -10.46 -23.84 34.45
C VAL A 215 -9.87 -24.40 33.17
N ILE A 216 -8.56 -24.26 32.94
CA ILE A 216 -7.98 -24.50 31.63
C ILE A 216 -7.99 -25.99 31.24
N ASP A 217 -7.99 -26.86 32.24
CA ASP A 217 -8.14 -28.31 32.07
C ASP A 217 -9.63 -28.74 31.93
N GLU A 218 -10.58 -27.79 32.00
CA GLU A 218 -12.02 -27.98 31.82
C GLU A 218 -12.53 -27.24 30.57
N PRO A 219 -12.53 -27.87 29.39
CA PRO A 219 -12.65 -27.12 28.14
C PRO A 219 -13.94 -26.33 27.96
N ARG A 220 -15.06 -26.89 28.45
CA ARG A 220 -16.36 -26.20 28.45
C ARG A 220 -16.32 -24.94 29.31
N ALA A 221 -15.80 -25.06 30.54
CA ALA A 221 -15.74 -23.95 31.48
C ALA A 221 -14.84 -22.82 30.95
N ALA A 222 -13.70 -23.16 30.34
CA ALA A 222 -12.80 -22.17 29.72
C ALA A 222 -13.42 -21.43 28.51
N LEU A 223 -14.14 -22.11 27.61
CA LEU A 223 -14.84 -21.42 26.50
C LEU A 223 -16.05 -20.62 26.96
N GLU A 224 -16.83 -21.15 27.91
CA GLU A 224 -17.94 -20.41 28.52
C GLU A 224 -17.41 -19.16 29.24
N LEU A 225 -16.27 -19.26 29.92
CA LEU A 225 -15.58 -18.12 30.50
C LEU A 225 -15.19 -17.11 29.41
N ALA A 226 -14.54 -17.55 28.32
CA ALA A 226 -14.17 -16.69 27.19
C ALA A 226 -15.37 -15.96 26.57
N LEU A 227 -16.48 -16.69 26.41
CA LEU A 227 -17.70 -16.18 25.80
C LEU A 227 -18.48 -15.22 26.71
N ASN A 228 -18.41 -15.40 28.03
CA ASN A 228 -19.15 -14.56 28.96
C ASN A 228 -18.32 -13.40 29.52
N ALA A 229 -17.02 -13.36 29.23
CA ALA A 229 -16.17 -12.26 29.63
C ALA A 229 -16.55 -10.94 28.93
N ASP A 230 -16.54 -9.85 29.70
CA ASP A 230 -16.83 -8.49 29.21
C ASP A 230 -15.55 -7.85 28.66
N ILE A 231 -15.15 -8.32 27.48
CA ILE A 231 -13.89 -7.96 26.81
C ILE A 231 -14.07 -7.78 25.30
N PRO A 232 -13.22 -6.96 24.67
CA PRO A 232 -13.14 -6.80 23.22
C PRO A 232 -13.08 -8.14 22.45
N GLU A 233 -13.69 -8.14 21.26
CA GLU A 233 -13.78 -9.33 20.40
C GLU A 233 -12.41 -9.88 19.97
N SER A 234 -11.42 -9.01 19.75
CA SER A 234 -10.06 -9.43 19.41
C SER A 234 -9.38 -10.20 20.56
N GLN A 235 -9.51 -9.70 21.79
CA GLN A 235 -9.00 -10.41 22.97
C GLN A 235 -9.75 -11.73 23.16
N ARG A 236 -11.08 -11.73 22.99
CA ARG A 236 -11.91 -12.94 23.03
C ARG A 236 -11.39 -14.02 22.09
N ALA A 237 -11.12 -13.67 20.83
CA ALA A 237 -10.56 -14.60 19.85
C ALA A 237 -9.18 -15.12 20.26
N GLU A 238 -8.30 -14.24 20.78
CA GLU A 238 -6.99 -14.63 21.29
C GLU A 238 -7.06 -15.64 22.43
N MET A 239 -7.95 -15.45 23.40
CA MET A 239 -8.02 -16.41 24.51
C MET A 239 -8.69 -17.71 24.11
N ILE A 240 -9.68 -17.68 23.22
CA ILE A 240 -10.24 -18.91 22.63
C ILE A 240 -9.13 -19.69 21.90
N SER A 241 -8.25 -18.98 21.20
CA SER A 241 -7.06 -19.54 20.56
C SER A 241 -6.10 -20.17 21.59
N LEU A 242 -5.70 -19.44 22.64
CA LEU A 242 -4.81 -19.96 23.70
C LEU A 242 -5.39 -21.17 24.42
N THR A 243 -6.69 -21.11 24.70
CA THR A 243 -7.45 -22.17 25.35
C THR A 243 -7.45 -23.43 24.49
N THR A 244 -7.77 -23.28 23.20
CA THR A 244 -7.76 -24.39 22.23
C THR A 244 -6.36 -25.01 22.10
N GLU A 245 -5.32 -24.17 22.05
CA GLU A 245 -3.94 -24.61 21.94
C GLU A 245 -3.47 -25.42 23.16
N ARG A 246 -3.78 -24.97 24.38
CA ARG A 246 -3.40 -25.71 25.58
C ARG A 246 -4.08 -27.07 25.65
N TRP A 247 -5.33 -27.20 25.18
CA TRP A 247 -6.00 -28.50 25.10
C TRP A 247 -5.39 -29.44 24.08
N LEU A 248 -5.03 -28.91 22.90
CA LEU A 248 -4.29 -29.66 21.89
C LEU A 248 -2.98 -30.21 22.49
N ASN A 249 -2.27 -29.39 23.25
CA ASN A 249 -1.02 -29.77 23.93
C ASN A 249 -1.23 -30.75 25.10
N ASN A 250 -2.38 -30.72 25.78
CA ASN A 250 -2.69 -31.58 26.93
C ASN A 250 -3.29 -32.96 26.56
N GLY A 251 -3.34 -33.30 25.25
CA GLY A 251 -3.23 -34.71 24.84
C GLY A 251 -4.51 -35.45 24.44
N SER A 252 -5.35 -34.88 23.58
CA SER A 252 -6.12 -35.75 22.67
C SER A 252 -6.50 -35.02 21.39
N THR A 253 -5.63 -35.15 20.38
CA THR A 253 -6.02 -34.94 18.98
C THR A 253 -7.18 -35.87 18.58
N ASN A 254 -7.44 -36.96 19.33
CA ASN A 254 -8.58 -37.85 19.11
C ASN A 254 -9.94 -37.22 19.50
N ASN A 255 -9.98 -35.98 19.99
CA ASN A 255 -11.21 -35.30 20.42
C ASN A 255 -11.64 -34.16 19.50
N VAL A 256 -11.15 -34.08 18.25
CA VAL A 256 -11.54 -33.03 17.28
C VAL A 256 -13.06 -32.91 17.15
N GLY A 257 -13.78 -34.03 16.98
CA GLY A 257 -15.24 -34.03 16.91
C GLY A 257 -15.91 -33.51 18.18
N TRP A 258 -15.39 -33.85 19.35
CA TRP A 258 -15.89 -33.31 20.62
C TRP A 258 -15.65 -31.80 20.74
N MET A 259 -14.46 -31.32 20.37
CA MET A 259 -14.12 -29.88 20.43
C MET A 259 -14.94 -29.06 19.44
N LEU A 260 -15.16 -29.57 18.22
CA LEU A 260 -16.02 -28.93 17.22
C LEU A 260 -17.48 -28.87 17.69
N ASN A 261 -18.01 -29.96 18.25
CA ASN A 261 -19.36 -29.99 18.82
C ASN A 261 -19.51 -29.03 20.00
N LEU A 262 -18.51 -28.97 20.89
CA LEU A 262 -18.49 -28.05 22.03
C LEU A 262 -18.45 -26.59 21.56
N ALA A 263 -17.59 -26.27 20.59
CA ALA A 263 -17.51 -24.93 20.01
C ALA A 263 -18.83 -24.55 19.31
N HIS A 264 -19.43 -25.48 18.56
CA HIS A 264 -20.73 -25.28 17.93
C HIS A 264 -21.85 -25.06 18.97
N GLU A 265 -21.90 -25.85 20.06
CA GLU A 265 -22.87 -25.71 21.15
C GLU A 265 -22.74 -24.33 21.83
N ILE A 266 -21.51 -23.89 22.11
CA ILE A 266 -21.23 -22.65 22.84
C ILE A 266 -21.41 -21.41 21.97
N PHE A 267 -20.91 -21.43 20.73
CA PHE A 267 -20.87 -20.25 19.87
C PHE A 267 -22.07 -20.14 18.93
N GLY A 268 -22.69 -21.27 18.56
CA GLY A 268 -23.63 -21.36 17.44
C GLY A 268 -22.93 -21.21 16.09
N GLU A 269 -23.71 -21.30 15.01
CA GLU A 269 -23.16 -21.38 13.65
C GLU A 269 -22.48 -20.09 13.19
N GLU A 270 -23.00 -18.91 13.57
CA GLU A 270 -22.65 -17.60 12.98
C GLU A 270 -21.45 -16.88 13.59
N ARG A 271 -20.76 -17.49 14.55
CA ARG A 271 -19.76 -16.80 15.35
C ARG A 271 -18.34 -16.95 14.83
N TYR A 272 -17.66 -15.81 14.63
CA TYR A 272 -16.24 -15.71 14.25
C TYR A 272 -15.31 -16.54 15.16
N GLN A 273 -15.68 -16.68 16.44
CA GLN A 273 -14.97 -17.46 17.43
C GLN A 273 -14.86 -18.94 17.06
N TRP A 274 -15.89 -19.53 16.43
CA TRP A 274 -15.85 -20.92 15.99
C TRP A 274 -14.78 -21.12 14.89
N ARG A 275 -14.62 -20.13 14.00
CA ARG A 275 -13.57 -20.13 12.97
C ARG A 275 -12.16 -20.19 13.57
N THR A 276 -11.95 -19.52 14.72
CA THR A 276 -10.67 -19.55 15.42
C THR A 276 -10.35 -20.94 15.99
N VAL A 277 -11.36 -21.61 16.57
CA VAL A 277 -11.21 -23.00 17.04
C VAL A 277 -10.92 -23.92 15.87
N VAL A 278 -11.71 -23.86 14.80
CA VAL A 278 -11.50 -24.68 13.59
C VAL A 278 -10.10 -24.47 13.02
N ALA A 279 -9.63 -23.23 12.92
CA ALA A 279 -8.29 -22.91 12.42
C ALA A 279 -7.19 -23.56 13.27
N LYS A 280 -7.31 -23.50 14.60
CA LYS A 280 -6.34 -24.11 15.52
C LYS A 280 -6.36 -25.63 15.47
N LEU A 281 -7.54 -26.24 15.42
CA LEU A 281 -7.68 -27.69 15.26
C LEU A 281 -7.09 -28.15 13.92
N ALA A 282 -7.42 -27.43 12.83
CA ALA A 282 -6.96 -27.78 11.49
C ALA A 282 -5.46 -27.56 11.30
N ALA A 283 -4.87 -26.58 12.00
CA ALA A 283 -3.42 -26.40 12.04
C ALA A 283 -2.67 -27.59 12.68
N ASN A 284 -3.37 -28.46 13.43
CA ASN A 284 -2.79 -29.65 14.04
C ASN A 284 -3.15 -30.94 13.28
N ASP A 285 -4.43 -31.15 12.96
CA ASP A 285 -4.91 -32.32 12.20
C ASP A 285 -6.03 -31.88 11.24
N PRO A 286 -5.69 -31.36 10.05
CA PRO A 286 -6.68 -30.81 9.12
C PRO A 286 -7.60 -31.89 8.56
N ARG A 287 -7.10 -33.13 8.41
CA ARG A 287 -7.89 -34.25 7.93
C ARG A 287 -8.99 -34.63 8.91
N ALA A 288 -8.65 -34.81 10.19
CA ALA A 288 -9.64 -35.13 11.21
C ALA A 288 -10.71 -34.03 11.33
N VAL A 289 -10.32 -32.75 11.22
CA VAL A 289 -11.27 -31.63 11.23
C VAL A 289 -12.20 -31.68 10.04
N TRP A 290 -11.68 -31.93 8.84
CA TRP A 290 -12.50 -32.07 7.64
C TRP A 290 -13.47 -33.26 7.72
N GLU A 291 -13.01 -34.43 8.18
CA GLU A 291 -13.84 -35.62 8.37
C GLU A 291 -15.00 -35.31 9.33
N GLU A 292 -14.74 -34.62 10.44
CA GLU A 292 -15.77 -34.22 11.41
C GLU A 292 -16.72 -33.15 10.85
N LEU A 293 -16.21 -32.11 10.18
CA LEU A 293 -17.05 -31.09 9.54
C LEU A 293 -17.94 -31.70 8.44
N SER A 294 -17.48 -32.72 7.73
CA SER A 294 -18.25 -33.40 6.69
C SER A 294 -19.56 -34.04 7.20
N THR A 295 -19.64 -34.27 8.52
CA THR A 295 -20.84 -34.78 9.19
C THR A 295 -21.88 -33.70 9.52
N LEU A 296 -21.50 -32.41 9.42
CA LEU A 296 -22.35 -31.26 9.74
C LEU A 296 -23.13 -30.77 8.50
N SER A 297 -23.94 -29.72 8.66
CA SER A 297 -24.72 -29.16 7.56
C SER A 297 -23.82 -28.60 6.43
N LEU A 298 -24.33 -28.58 5.20
CA LEU A 298 -23.61 -28.08 4.02
C LEU A 298 -23.13 -26.63 4.22
N ASP A 299 -23.93 -25.79 4.87
CA ASP A 299 -23.60 -24.37 5.11
C ASP A 299 -22.45 -24.20 6.10
N VAL A 300 -22.37 -25.07 7.11
CA VAL A 300 -21.25 -25.13 8.04
C VAL A 300 -19.97 -25.57 7.32
N GLN A 301 -20.05 -26.63 6.52
CA GLN A 301 -18.91 -27.12 5.74
C GLN A 301 -18.34 -26.00 4.85
N LYS A 302 -19.17 -25.35 4.03
CA LYS A 302 -18.74 -24.23 3.16
C LYS A 302 -18.07 -23.08 3.92
N ARG A 303 -18.51 -22.82 5.15
CA ARG A 303 -18.00 -21.71 5.98
C ARG A 303 -16.57 -21.95 6.49
N PHE A 304 -16.19 -23.21 6.63
CA PHE A 304 -14.96 -23.61 7.30
C PHE A 304 -13.98 -24.38 6.41
N ASN A 305 -14.43 -24.90 5.27
CA ASN A 305 -13.57 -25.59 4.31
C ASN A 305 -12.36 -24.73 3.92
N ASP A 306 -12.53 -23.43 3.71
CA ASP A 306 -11.43 -22.52 3.36
C ASP A 306 -10.31 -22.53 4.41
N VAL A 307 -10.67 -22.47 5.69
CA VAL A 307 -9.72 -22.52 6.82
C VAL A 307 -9.06 -23.88 6.94
N VAL A 308 -9.84 -24.96 6.80
CA VAL A 308 -9.34 -26.32 6.98
C VAL A 308 -8.39 -26.69 5.86
N PHE A 309 -8.78 -26.46 4.60
CA PHE A 309 -7.93 -26.72 3.46
C PHE A 309 -6.73 -25.77 3.39
N GLU A 310 -6.83 -24.53 3.89
CA GLU A 310 -5.65 -23.68 4.06
C GLU A 310 -4.61 -24.31 4.99
N ALA A 311 -5.05 -24.81 6.15
CA ALA A 311 -4.16 -25.52 7.06
C ALA A 311 -3.64 -26.84 6.45
N TRP A 312 -4.50 -27.56 5.73
CA TRP A 312 -4.16 -28.82 5.09
C TRP A 312 -3.12 -28.67 4.00
N VAL A 313 -3.27 -27.66 3.12
CA VAL A 313 -2.34 -27.37 2.03
C VAL A 313 -0.94 -27.01 2.56
N LYS A 314 -0.85 -26.36 3.73
CA LYS A 314 0.44 -26.06 4.38
C LYS A 314 1.17 -27.32 4.84
N GLN A 315 0.46 -28.40 5.16
CA GLN A 315 1.03 -29.64 5.70
C GLN A 315 1.23 -30.71 4.62
N THR A 316 0.15 -31.06 3.92
CA THR A 316 0.08 -32.18 2.97
C THR A 316 -0.81 -31.79 1.77
N PRO A 317 -0.30 -30.98 0.83
CA PRO A 317 -1.11 -30.37 -0.23
C PRO A 317 -1.78 -31.38 -1.17
N LEU A 318 -1.09 -32.48 -1.51
CA LEU A 318 -1.65 -33.54 -2.34
C LEU A 318 -2.84 -34.24 -1.67
N GLU A 319 -2.77 -34.47 -0.36
CA GLU A 319 -3.89 -35.05 0.40
C GLU A 319 -5.07 -34.08 0.47
N ALA A 320 -4.80 -32.79 0.68
CA ALA A 320 -5.82 -31.75 0.70
C ALA A 320 -6.59 -31.68 -0.63
N ILE A 321 -5.87 -31.74 -1.76
CA ILE A 321 -6.49 -31.71 -3.10
C ILE A 321 -7.24 -33.01 -3.40
N ALA A 322 -6.68 -34.16 -3.02
CA ALA A 322 -7.38 -35.44 -3.17
C ALA A 322 -8.70 -35.42 -2.38
N ALA A 323 -8.67 -34.96 -1.12
CA ALA A 323 -9.86 -34.83 -0.30
C ALA A 323 -10.88 -33.84 -0.91
N LEU A 324 -10.44 -32.70 -1.44
CA LEU A 324 -11.33 -31.75 -2.10
C LEU A 324 -11.98 -32.35 -3.37
N ASN A 325 -11.23 -33.11 -4.17
CA ASN A 325 -11.77 -33.80 -5.35
C ASN A 325 -12.77 -34.91 -5.00
N GLU A 326 -12.72 -35.46 -3.78
CA GLU A 326 -13.70 -36.44 -3.29
C GLU A 326 -15.00 -35.77 -2.79
N THR A 327 -14.99 -34.45 -2.60
CA THR A 327 -16.19 -33.71 -2.19
C THR A 327 -17.13 -33.50 -3.38
N ASP A 328 -18.42 -33.87 -3.24
CA ASP A 328 -19.48 -33.63 -4.25
C ASP A 328 -19.93 -32.14 -4.28
N TYR A 329 -19.04 -31.24 -3.90
CA TYR A 329 -19.30 -29.81 -3.80
C TYR A 329 -19.05 -29.16 -5.15
N MET A 330 -20.12 -28.89 -5.90
CA MET A 330 -20.00 -28.07 -7.12
C MET A 330 -19.35 -26.69 -6.85
N SER A 331 -19.41 -26.18 -5.62
CA SER A 331 -18.74 -24.92 -5.24
C SER A 331 -17.24 -25.06 -5.00
N ALA A 332 -16.73 -26.28 -4.78
CA ALA A 332 -15.30 -26.54 -4.61
C ALA A 332 -14.52 -26.27 -5.90
N GLU A 333 -15.13 -26.63 -7.05
CA GLU A 333 -14.55 -26.45 -8.38
C GLU A 333 -14.37 -24.97 -8.76
N GLU A 334 -15.40 -24.14 -8.52
CA GLU A 334 -15.38 -22.75 -9.00
C GLU A 334 -14.55 -21.79 -8.12
N TYR A 335 -14.44 -22.02 -6.81
CA TYR A 335 -13.85 -21.04 -5.89
C TYR A 335 -12.74 -21.58 -4.99
N GLU A 336 -12.82 -22.83 -4.55
CA GLU A 336 -11.89 -23.36 -3.53
C GLU A 336 -10.60 -23.88 -4.18
N LEU A 337 -10.69 -24.66 -5.27
CA LEU A 337 -9.51 -25.20 -5.97
C LEU A 337 -8.51 -24.12 -6.42
N PRO A 338 -8.92 -23.05 -7.15
CA PRO A 338 -8.06 -21.90 -7.46
C PRO A 338 -7.34 -21.30 -6.25
N SER A 339 -8.07 -21.14 -5.14
CA SER A 339 -7.52 -20.59 -3.89
C SER A 339 -6.48 -21.54 -3.29
N LEU A 340 -6.75 -22.84 -3.27
CA LEU A 340 -5.82 -23.85 -2.74
C LEU A 340 -4.54 -23.96 -3.56
N TYR A 341 -4.62 -23.95 -4.89
CA TYR A 341 -3.40 -23.91 -5.72
C TYR A 341 -2.61 -22.63 -5.48
N SER A 342 -3.29 -21.50 -5.26
CA SER A 342 -2.63 -20.24 -4.92
C SER A 342 -1.93 -20.31 -3.56
N GLN A 343 -2.55 -20.95 -2.57
CA GLN A 343 -1.97 -21.16 -1.26
C GLN A 343 -0.80 -22.14 -1.30
N TRP A 344 -0.94 -23.25 -2.03
CA TRP A 344 0.15 -24.22 -2.22
C TRP A 344 1.35 -23.56 -2.87
N ALA A 345 1.13 -22.84 -3.98
CA ALA A 345 2.16 -22.06 -4.65
C ALA A 345 2.89 -21.08 -3.71
N ARG A 346 2.15 -20.44 -2.79
CA ARG A 346 2.70 -19.50 -1.83
C ARG A 346 3.58 -20.17 -0.78
N PHE A 347 3.24 -21.38 -0.33
CA PHE A 347 3.99 -22.08 0.72
C PHE A 347 5.11 -22.97 0.19
N ASN A 348 4.92 -23.57 -0.99
CA ASN A 348 5.87 -24.51 -1.59
C ASN A 348 5.65 -24.59 -3.11
N SER A 349 6.14 -23.58 -3.84
CA SER A 349 6.02 -23.50 -5.29
C SER A 349 6.71 -24.65 -6.02
N ASP A 350 7.87 -25.10 -5.54
CA ASP A 350 8.66 -26.16 -6.20
C ASP A 350 7.91 -27.50 -6.13
N ASP A 351 7.37 -27.84 -4.96
CA ASP A 351 6.55 -29.05 -4.78
C ASP A 351 5.26 -29.03 -5.62
N LEU A 352 4.63 -27.84 -5.77
CA LEU A 352 3.49 -27.66 -6.65
C LEU A 352 3.86 -27.94 -8.12
N LEU A 353 5.01 -27.45 -8.58
CA LEU A 353 5.48 -27.68 -9.95
C LEU A 353 5.81 -29.16 -10.20
N ASP A 354 6.50 -29.81 -9.27
CA ASP A 354 6.79 -31.25 -9.34
C ASP A 354 5.48 -32.08 -9.41
N SER A 355 4.45 -31.60 -8.72
CA SER A 355 3.14 -32.23 -8.63
C SER A 355 2.13 -31.80 -9.71
N ILE A 356 2.48 -30.89 -10.63
CA ILE A 356 1.49 -30.25 -11.51
C ILE A 356 0.75 -31.24 -12.42
N LYS A 357 1.34 -32.40 -12.71
CA LYS A 357 0.69 -33.45 -13.51
C LYS A 357 -0.44 -34.14 -12.77
N LEU A 358 -0.43 -34.09 -11.43
CA LEU A 358 -1.45 -34.65 -10.56
C LEU A 358 -2.67 -33.72 -10.44
N ILE A 359 -2.50 -32.44 -10.79
CA ILE A 359 -3.57 -31.45 -10.84
C ILE A 359 -4.50 -31.75 -12.02
N PRO A 360 -5.85 -31.64 -11.87
CA PRO A 360 -6.77 -31.82 -12.99
C PRO A 360 -6.47 -30.82 -14.11
N GLU A 361 -6.61 -31.26 -15.36
CA GLU A 361 -6.12 -30.55 -16.55
C GLU A 361 -6.59 -29.09 -16.61
N ASP A 362 -7.87 -28.85 -16.30
CA ASP A 362 -8.50 -27.52 -16.35
C ASP A 362 -7.86 -26.50 -15.39
N TYR A 363 -7.19 -26.95 -14.32
CA TYR A 363 -6.57 -26.08 -13.32
C TYR A 363 -5.04 -25.96 -13.46
N ARG A 364 -4.40 -26.76 -14.32
CA ARG A 364 -2.93 -26.80 -14.44
C ARG A 364 -2.34 -25.46 -14.84
N ALA A 365 -2.95 -24.77 -15.82
CA ALA A 365 -2.45 -23.48 -16.29
C ALA A 365 -2.53 -22.41 -15.19
N GLN A 366 -3.62 -22.40 -14.41
CA GLN A 366 -3.78 -21.48 -13.29
C GLN A 366 -2.82 -21.79 -12.13
N ALA A 367 -2.65 -23.07 -11.80
CA ALA A 367 -1.69 -23.51 -10.79
C ALA A 367 -0.26 -23.12 -11.20
N LEU A 368 0.12 -23.37 -12.47
CA LEU A 368 1.41 -22.97 -13.03
C LEU A 368 1.61 -21.46 -12.93
N ARG A 369 0.64 -20.66 -13.41
CA ARG A 369 0.71 -19.19 -13.33
C ARG A 369 0.95 -18.72 -11.91
N THR A 370 0.27 -19.33 -10.94
CA THR A 370 0.38 -18.90 -9.53
C THR A 370 1.70 -19.35 -8.90
N ALA A 371 2.18 -20.55 -9.19
CA ALA A 371 3.52 -21.01 -8.82
C ALA A 371 4.60 -20.04 -9.33
N ILE A 372 4.53 -19.73 -10.62
CA ILE A 372 5.48 -18.85 -11.30
C ILE A 372 5.45 -17.45 -10.72
N ARG A 373 4.26 -16.91 -10.39
CA ARG A 373 4.13 -15.62 -9.69
C ARG A 373 4.90 -15.60 -8.37
N HIS A 374 4.80 -16.65 -7.57
CA HIS A 374 5.48 -16.73 -6.27
C HIS A 374 6.99 -16.98 -6.40
N MET A 375 7.42 -17.72 -7.42
CA MET A 375 8.84 -17.97 -7.71
C MET A 375 9.55 -16.77 -8.32
N ALA A 376 8.86 -15.91 -9.07
CA ALA A 376 9.45 -14.84 -9.86
C ALA A 376 10.36 -13.90 -9.06
N ASP A 377 10.07 -13.68 -7.79
CA ASP A 377 10.88 -12.82 -6.92
C ASP A 377 12.09 -13.55 -6.30
N GLN A 378 12.04 -14.88 -6.19
CA GLN A 378 12.99 -15.68 -5.40
C GLN A 378 13.97 -16.49 -6.28
N VAL A 379 13.54 -16.85 -7.48
CA VAL A 379 14.26 -17.77 -8.37
C VAL A 379 14.91 -16.98 -9.52
N PRO A 380 16.12 -17.38 -9.99
CA PRO A 380 16.73 -16.78 -11.17
C PRO A 380 15.82 -16.88 -12.40
N SER A 381 15.73 -15.80 -13.17
CA SER A 381 14.83 -15.73 -14.33
C SER A 381 15.08 -16.86 -15.35
N SER A 382 16.34 -17.27 -15.54
CA SER A 382 16.71 -18.38 -16.43
C SER A 382 16.14 -19.73 -15.99
N GLU A 383 16.02 -19.97 -14.69
CA GLU A 383 15.45 -21.22 -14.16
C GLU A 383 13.93 -21.24 -14.40
N ILE A 384 13.25 -20.11 -14.17
CA ILE A 384 11.81 -19.98 -14.43
C ILE A 384 11.50 -20.19 -15.92
N LEU A 385 12.30 -19.62 -16.82
CA LEU A 385 12.14 -19.85 -18.25
C LEU A 385 12.32 -21.33 -18.63
N ALA A 386 13.34 -21.99 -18.09
CA ALA A 386 13.56 -23.43 -18.32
C ALA A 386 12.38 -24.28 -17.80
N THR A 387 11.80 -23.90 -16.66
CA THR A 387 10.58 -24.51 -16.11
C THR A 387 9.39 -24.32 -17.05
N LEU A 388 9.17 -23.11 -17.57
CA LEU A 388 8.09 -22.83 -18.52
C LEU A 388 8.26 -23.64 -19.81
N ASP A 389 9.47 -23.71 -20.37
CA ASP A 389 9.76 -24.51 -21.56
C ASP A 389 9.50 -26.00 -21.33
N GLN A 390 9.89 -26.51 -20.15
CA GLN A 390 9.61 -27.90 -19.76
C GLN A 390 8.10 -28.18 -19.74
N PHE A 391 7.28 -27.29 -19.17
CA PHE A 391 5.83 -27.49 -19.12
C PHE A 391 5.14 -27.31 -20.46
N ASP A 392 5.61 -26.41 -21.31
CA ASP A 392 5.12 -26.27 -22.69
C ASP A 392 5.38 -27.56 -23.48
N SER A 393 6.58 -28.15 -23.32
CA SER A 393 6.92 -29.45 -23.94
C SER A 393 6.04 -30.62 -23.46
N MET A 394 5.40 -30.47 -22.29
CA MET A 394 4.44 -31.43 -21.75
C MET A 394 3.00 -31.16 -22.19
N GLY A 395 2.75 -30.14 -23.00
CA GLY A 395 1.43 -29.74 -23.48
C GLY A 395 0.59 -28.96 -22.46
N ILE A 396 1.19 -28.48 -21.37
CA ILE A 396 0.51 -27.58 -20.43
C ILE A 396 0.55 -26.18 -21.03
N ASN A 397 -0.60 -25.50 -21.12
CA ASN A 397 -0.65 -24.13 -21.60
C ASN A 397 0.12 -23.19 -20.66
N THR A 398 1.30 -22.75 -21.09
CA THR A 398 2.19 -21.89 -20.30
C THR A 398 2.00 -20.41 -20.56
N LYS A 399 1.18 -20.03 -21.55
CA LYS A 399 1.07 -18.63 -22.01
C LYS A 399 0.79 -17.65 -20.88
N GLU A 400 -0.21 -17.94 -20.06
CA GLU A 400 -0.59 -17.05 -18.95
C GLU A 400 0.50 -16.98 -17.86
N ALA A 401 1.21 -18.07 -17.63
CA ALA A 401 2.32 -18.10 -16.68
C ALA A 401 3.53 -17.32 -17.19
N SER A 402 3.82 -17.42 -18.49
CA SER A 402 4.84 -16.62 -19.18
C SER A 402 4.50 -15.13 -19.16
N ASP A 403 3.24 -14.77 -19.41
CA ASP A 403 2.77 -13.37 -19.35
C ASP A 403 2.91 -12.80 -17.92
N GLU A 404 2.48 -13.55 -16.91
CA GLU A 404 2.63 -13.18 -15.50
C GLU A 404 4.10 -13.02 -15.11
N PHE A 405 4.95 -13.99 -15.48
CA PHE A 405 6.39 -13.94 -15.22
C PHE A 405 7.04 -12.72 -15.85
N LEU A 406 6.79 -12.45 -17.13
CA LEU A 406 7.35 -11.28 -17.82
C LEU A 406 6.87 -9.98 -17.21
N GLY A 407 5.61 -9.92 -16.75
CA GLY A 407 5.09 -8.79 -16.00
C GLY A 407 5.89 -8.52 -14.71
N ILE A 408 6.29 -9.56 -13.98
CA ILE A 408 7.10 -9.44 -12.76
C ILE A 408 8.56 -9.13 -13.10
N TRP A 409 9.15 -9.91 -14.00
CA TRP A 409 10.54 -9.79 -14.42
C TRP A 409 10.83 -8.40 -15.00
N SER A 410 9.94 -7.85 -15.82
CA SER A 410 10.08 -6.50 -16.38
C SER A 410 10.12 -5.39 -15.32
N ARG A 411 9.54 -5.59 -14.14
CA ARG A 411 9.65 -4.64 -13.02
C ARG A 411 10.98 -4.77 -12.28
N ARG A 412 11.51 -6.00 -12.16
CA ARG A 412 12.76 -6.31 -11.44
C ARG A 412 14.00 -6.02 -12.28
N SER A 413 14.03 -6.52 -13.51
CA SER A 413 15.11 -6.34 -14.48
C SER A 413 14.54 -6.08 -15.88
N PRO A 414 14.06 -4.85 -16.14
CA PRO A 414 13.47 -4.48 -17.43
C PRO A 414 14.40 -4.68 -18.62
N VAL A 415 15.72 -4.50 -18.43
CA VAL A 415 16.70 -4.66 -19.52
C VAL A 415 16.85 -6.12 -19.91
N ASP A 416 17.06 -7.02 -18.94
CA ASP A 416 17.20 -8.45 -19.22
C ASP A 416 15.89 -9.05 -19.80
N ALA A 417 14.75 -8.61 -19.27
CA ALA A 417 13.45 -9.04 -19.78
C ALA A 417 13.21 -8.57 -21.22
N LEU A 418 13.70 -7.37 -21.57
CA LEU A 418 13.64 -6.87 -22.94
C LEU A 418 14.54 -7.68 -23.86
N GLU A 419 15.81 -7.89 -23.51
CA GLU A 419 16.75 -8.70 -24.29
C GLU A 419 16.15 -10.06 -24.61
N TRP A 420 15.57 -10.73 -23.61
CA TRP A 420 14.88 -12.00 -23.82
C TRP A 420 13.68 -11.90 -24.76
N ILE A 421 12.83 -10.86 -24.67
CA ILE A 421 11.72 -10.65 -25.61
C ILE A 421 12.22 -10.44 -27.04
N GLU A 422 13.31 -9.70 -27.22
CA GLU A 422 13.88 -9.43 -28.54
C GLU A 422 14.46 -10.70 -29.18
N GLU A 423 15.01 -11.61 -28.38
CA GLU A 423 15.53 -12.89 -28.83
C GLU A 423 14.44 -13.92 -29.16
N ASN A 424 13.31 -13.90 -28.42
CA ASN A 424 12.31 -14.97 -28.47
C ASN A 424 11.05 -14.64 -29.27
N PHE A 425 10.82 -13.37 -29.64
CA PHE A 425 9.65 -12.97 -30.42
C PHE A 425 10.04 -12.32 -31.74
N GLU A 426 9.30 -12.66 -32.81
CA GLU A 426 9.53 -12.09 -34.13
C GLU A 426 9.37 -10.56 -34.12
N GLU A 427 10.30 -9.88 -34.78
CA GLU A 427 10.27 -8.43 -34.92
C GLU A 427 8.98 -7.96 -35.61
N GLY A 428 8.30 -6.98 -35.01
CA GLY A 428 7.05 -6.42 -35.51
C GLY A 428 5.80 -7.25 -35.18
N SER A 429 5.94 -8.43 -34.55
CA SER A 429 4.79 -9.19 -34.07
C SER A 429 3.99 -8.40 -33.03
N PHE A 430 2.66 -8.56 -33.04
CA PHE A 430 1.78 -7.91 -32.06
C PHE A 430 2.16 -8.28 -30.63
N GLU A 431 2.53 -9.55 -30.41
CA GLU A 431 2.92 -10.07 -29.10
C GLU A 431 4.24 -9.46 -28.61
N ARG A 432 5.27 -9.35 -29.45
CA ARG A 432 6.51 -8.62 -29.11
C ARG A 432 6.17 -7.18 -28.73
N ASN A 433 5.43 -6.47 -29.58
CA ASN A 433 5.11 -5.05 -29.36
C ASN A 433 4.33 -4.82 -28.06
N TRP A 434 3.38 -5.71 -27.73
CA TRP A 434 2.62 -5.63 -26.50
C TRP A 434 3.50 -5.87 -25.26
N LYS A 435 4.38 -6.88 -25.29
CA LYS A 435 5.28 -7.16 -24.16
C LYS A 435 6.32 -6.06 -23.96
N VAL A 436 6.94 -5.58 -25.04
CA VAL A 436 7.87 -4.42 -25.02
C VAL A 436 7.20 -3.20 -24.40
N ARG A 437 5.94 -2.93 -24.76
CA ARG A 437 5.17 -1.83 -24.18
C ARG A 437 5.07 -1.94 -22.66
N ASP A 438 4.75 -3.12 -22.11
CA ASP A 438 4.62 -3.31 -20.67
C ASP A 438 5.97 -3.13 -19.94
N ILE A 439 7.08 -3.56 -20.56
CA ILE A 439 8.43 -3.29 -20.06
C ILE A 439 8.72 -1.79 -20.04
N LEU A 440 8.42 -1.09 -21.12
CA LEU A 440 8.64 0.36 -21.22
C LEU A 440 7.83 1.12 -20.17
N ILE A 441 6.60 0.68 -19.86
CA ILE A 441 5.79 1.24 -18.77
C ILE A 441 6.49 1.02 -17.43
N ALA A 442 6.92 -0.22 -17.14
CA ALA A 442 7.61 -0.55 -15.90
C ALA A 442 8.92 0.27 -15.72
N LEU A 443 9.71 0.33 -16.78
CA LEU A 443 10.98 1.05 -16.82
C LEU A 443 10.76 2.57 -16.74
N ALA A 444 9.72 3.14 -17.33
CA ALA A 444 9.41 4.56 -17.20
C ALA A 444 9.09 4.95 -15.75
N ARG A 445 8.55 4.02 -14.94
CA ARG A 445 8.30 4.27 -13.51
C ARG A 445 9.60 4.40 -12.71
N SER A 446 10.58 3.55 -12.98
CA SER A 446 11.84 3.46 -12.21
C SER A 446 12.99 4.28 -12.80
N ASN A 447 13.11 4.35 -14.13
CA ASN A 447 14.17 5.02 -14.86
C ASN A 447 13.68 5.54 -16.24
N SER A 448 13.11 6.74 -16.23
CA SER A 448 12.50 7.40 -17.40
C SER A 448 13.47 7.59 -18.56
N THR A 449 14.72 7.98 -18.28
CA THR A 449 15.76 8.17 -19.31
C THR A 449 16.07 6.87 -20.02
N LYS A 450 16.28 5.78 -19.28
CA LYS A 450 16.56 4.47 -19.90
C LYS A 450 15.35 3.94 -20.67
N ALA A 451 14.14 4.16 -20.15
CA ALA A 451 12.91 3.81 -20.88
C ALA A 451 12.85 4.50 -22.24
N MET A 452 13.14 5.80 -22.28
CA MET A 452 13.12 6.56 -23.54
C MET A 452 14.26 6.17 -24.48
N GLU A 453 15.47 5.95 -23.96
CA GLU A 453 16.61 5.45 -24.76
C GLU A 453 16.23 4.17 -25.50
N ILE A 454 15.61 3.22 -24.80
CA ILE A 454 15.13 1.97 -25.39
C ILE A 454 13.98 2.20 -26.36
N ALA A 455 12.99 3.02 -26.00
CA ALA A 455 11.83 3.31 -26.85
C ALA A 455 12.24 3.89 -28.22
N LEU A 456 13.29 4.72 -28.27
CA LEU A 456 13.84 5.28 -29.50
C LEU A 456 14.51 4.23 -30.40
N GLN A 457 14.98 3.12 -29.83
CA GLN A 457 15.60 2.02 -30.58
C GLN A 457 14.55 1.06 -31.18
N GLN A 458 13.34 1.02 -30.63
CA GLN A 458 12.27 0.16 -31.14
C GLN A 458 11.79 0.60 -32.53
N PRO A 459 11.14 -0.27 -33.33
CA PRO A 459 10.54 0.13 -34.60
C PRO A 459 9.47 1.22 -34.41
N ALA A 460 9.40 2.20 -35.32
CA ALA A 460 8.44 3.32 -35.21
C ALA A 460 6.96 2.88 -35.17
N SER A 461 6.64 1.70 -35.71
CA SER A 461 5.29 1.11 -35.67
C SER A 461 4.84 0.67 -34.28
N SER A 462 5.76 0.59 -33.30
CA SER A 462 5.46 0.12 -31.94
C SER A 462 4.81 1.19 -31.04
N ASN A 463 4.82 2.48 -31.44
CA ASN A 463 4.40 3.61 -30.59
C ASN A 463 5.06 3.59 -29.18
N SER A 464 6.30 3.09 -29.10
CA SER A 464 7.02 2.91 -27.84
C SER A 464 7.30 4.24 -27.14
N GLU A 465 7.64 5.29 -27.89
CA GLU A 465 7.90 6.63 -27.36
C GLU A 465 6.63 7.23 -26.74
N PHE A 466 5.48 7.08 -27.41
CA PHE A 466 4.19 7.50 -26.88
C PHE A 466 3.88 6.80 -25.55
N THR A 467 4.19 5.51 -25.45
CA THR A 467 3.98 4.73 -24.22
C THR A 467 4.78 5.30 -23.06
N VAL A 468 6.09 5.54 -23.25
CA VAL A 468 6.95 6.10 -22.20
C VAL A 468 6.46 7.49 -21.78
N ILE A 469 6.22 8.38 -22.76
CA ILE A 469 5.81 9.76 -22.46
C ILE A 469 4.45 9.78 -21.75
N SER A 470 3.45 9.06 -22.25
CA SER A 470 2.12 9.02 -21.62
C SER A 470 2.17 8.49 -20.20
N GLU A 471 3.04 7.51 -19.91
CA GLU A 471 3.23 6.99 -18.56
C GLU A 471 3.90 8.02 -17.62
N LEU A 472 4.91 8.77 -18.08
CA LEU A 472 5.54 9.83 -17.29
C LEU A 472 4.55 10.95 -16.96
N LEU A 473 3.76 11.37 -17.95
CA LEU A 473 2.70 12.36 -17.76
C LEU A 473 1.65 11.85 -16.74
N ARG A 474 1.26 10.57 -16.83
CA ARG A 474 0.33 9.93 -15.88
C ARG A 474 0.85 9.86 -14.45
N GLN A 475 2.16 9.74 -14.26
CA GLN A 475 2.81 9.77 -12.94
C GLN A 475 2.98 11.19 -12.38
N GLY A 476 2.56 12.22 -13.11
CA GLY A 476 2.80 13.61 -12.72
C GLY A 476 4.24 14.07 -12.92
N LYS A 477 5.10 13.27 -13.57
CA LYS A 477 6.46 13.65 -13.98
C LYS A 477 6.42 14.50 -15.25
N LEU A 478 5.72 15.64 -15.14
CA LEU A 478 5.33 16.46 -16.30
C LEU A 478 6.54 17.00 -17.06
N ASP A 479 7.52 17.55 -16.33
CA ASP A 479 8.71 18.16 -16.96
C ASP A 479 9.56 17.11 -17.70
N GLU A 480 9.72 15.91 -17.12
CA GLU A 480 10.40 14.79 -17.79
C GLU A 480 9.64 14.34 -19.04
N GLY A 481 8.32 14.17 -18.94
CA GLY A 481 7.47 13.79 -20.07
C GLY A 481 7.58 14.79 -21.21
N LEU A 482 7.50 16.10 -20.92
CA LEU A 482 7.62 17.17 -21.91
C LEU A 482 9.01 17.24 -22.55
N MET A 483 10.08 17.04 -21.76
CA MET A 483 11.46 17.05 -22.25
C MET A 483 11.68 16.00 -23.35
N PHE A 484 10.98 14.88 -23.29
CA PHE A 484 11.13 13.79 -24.24
C PHE A 484 10.28 13.91 -25.51
N ILE A 485 9.28 14.80 -25.54
CA ILE A 485 8.41 14.94 -26.73
C ILE A 485 9.17 15.30 -28.01
N PRO A 486 10.18 16.20 -27.99
CA PRO A 486 10.98 16.49 -29.18
C PRO A 486 11.72 15.29 -29.77
N SER A 487 11.90 14.21 -29.00
CA SER A 487 12.56 12.98 -29.45
C SER A 487 11.63 12.00 -30.17
N VAL A 488 10.31 12.22 -30.14
CA VAL A 488 9.33 11.34 -30.79
C VAL A 488 9.49 11.43 -32.30
N ARG A 489 9.68 10.28 -32.96
CA ARG A 489 9.82 10.21 -34.42
C ARG A 489 8.54 10.67 -35.12
N GLU A 490 8.68 11.36 -36.25
CA GLU A 490 7.55 11.76 -37.10
C GLU A 490 6.77 10.51 -37.56
N GLY A 491 5.46 10.49 -37.30
CA GLY A 491 4.61 9.35 -37.65
C GLY A 491 3.41 9.12 -36.72
N THR A 492 2.92 7.88 -36.70
CA THR A 492 1.78 7.46 -35.87
C THR A 492 2.10 7.66 -34.40
N GLY A 493 1.26 8.41 -33.68
CA GLY A 493 1.37 8.61 -32.23
C GLY A 493 1.84 10.00 -31.79
N LEU A 494 2.54 10.76 -32.63
CA LEU A 494 3.04 12.10 -32.25
C LEU A 494 1.89 13.07 -31.91
N SER A 495 0.84 13.10 -32.73
CA SER A 495 -0.37 13.88 -32.41
C SER A 495 -0.98 13.47 -31.08
N GLY A 496 -1.05 12.16 -30.81
CA GLY A 496 -1.51 11.61 -29.54
C GLY A 496 -0.65 12.04 -28.34
N VAL A 497 0.68 12.08 -28.49
CA VAL A 497 1.59 12.57 -27.45
C VAL A 497 1.25 14.01 -27.10
N TYR A 498 1.09 14.86 -28.12
CA TYR A 498 0.72 16.26 -27.93
C TYR A 498 -0.64 16.41 -27.25
N SER A 499 -1.64 15.64 -27.66
CA SER A 499 -2.97 15.63 -27.02
C SER A 499 -2.91 15.23 -25.54
N TYR A 500 -2.10 14.23 -25.20
CA TYR A 500 -1.90 13.79 -23.82
C TYR A 500 -1.18 14.85 -22.99
N ALA A 501 -0.09 15.41 -23.51
CA ALA A 501 0.65 16.48 -22.85
C ALA A 501 -0.24 17.69 -22.55
N ALA A 502 -1.07 18.09 -23.52
CA ALA A 502 -2.07 19.15 -23.32
C ALA A 502 -2.98 18.84 -22.12
N GLY A 503 -3.58 17.66 -22.09
CA GLY A 503 -4.49 17.24 -21.03
C GLY A 503 -3.85 17.30 -19.64
N PHE A 504 -2.62 16.79 -19.50
CA PHE A 504 -1.91 16.76 -18.22
C PHE A 504 -1.44 18.14 -17.74
N LEU A 505 -0.95 19.00 -18.64
CA LEU A 505 -0.58 20.37 -18.30
C LEU A 505 -1.75 21.18 -17.74
N ILE A 506 -2.94 21.00 -18.33
CA ILE A 506 -4.16 21.67 -17.86
C ILE A 506 -4.61 21.07 -16.53
N ALA A 507 -4.63 19.74 -16.40
CA ALA A 507 -5.02 19.08 -15.16
C ALA A 507 -4.12 19.49 -13.97
N ALA A 508 -2.86 19.84 -14.26
CA ALA A 508 -1.90 20.35 -13.29
C ALA A 508 -2.02 21.88 -13.04
N GLY A 509 -2.90 22.61 -13.72
CA GLY A 509 -3.02 24.08 -13.62
C GLY A 509 -1.80 24.82 -14.16
N ARG A 510 -1.16 24.28 -15.22
CA ARG A 510 0.05 24.81 -15.86
C ARG A 510 -0.28 25.30 -17.28
N GLU A 511 -1.28 26.17 -17.41
CA GLU A 511 -1.77 26.67 -18.70
C GLU A 511 -0.72 27.50 -19.44
N ALA A 512 0.08 28.30 -18.72
CA ALA A 512 1.16 29.07 -19.31
C ALA A 512 2.18 28.16 -20.02
N ASP A 513 2.55 27.06 -19.38
CA ASP A 513 3.51 26.08 -19.88
C ASP A 513 2.91 25.30 -21.07
N ALA A 514 1.59 25.05 -21.07
CA ALA A 514 0.91 24.48 -22.23
C ALA A 514 0.98 25.40 -23.45
N MET A 515 0.83 26.71 -23.26
CA MET A 515 0.94 27.68 -24.34
C MET A 515 2.39 27.83 -24.84
N GLU A 516 3.36 27.83 -23.93
CA GLU A 516 4.78 27.84 -24.27
C GLU A 516 5.16 26.59 -25.06
N PHE A 517 4.75 25.41 -24.58
CA PHE A 517 4.98 24.14 -25.26
C PHE A 517 4.35 24.13 -26.67
N ALA A 518 3.09 24.56 -26.80
CA ALA A 518 2.40 24.66 -28.08
C ALA A 518 3.06 25.66 -29.06
N SER A 519 3.87 26.60 -28.56
CA SER A 519 4.57 27.56 -29.40
C SER A 519 5.72 26.93 -30.19
N GLY A 520 6.31 25.84 -29.68
CA GLY A 520 7.39 25.08 -30.33
C GLY A 520 6.92 24.05 -31.37
N LEU A 521 5.60 23.86 -31.52
CA LEU A 521 5.02 22.86 -32.41
C LEU A 521 4.86 23.36 -33.86
N GLY A 522 4.93 22.43 -34.82
CA GLY A 522 4.54 22.67 -36.20
C GLY A 522 3.05 23.04 -36.32
N ALA A 523 2.66 23.63 -37.46
CA ALA A 523 1.30 24.20 -37.61
C ALA A 523 0.19 23.16 -37.42
N GLN A 524 0.38 21.93 -37.95
CA GLN A 524 -0.62 20.87 -37.85
C GLN A 524 -0.70 20.29 -36.43
N GLU A 525 0.44 20.05 -35.80
CA GLU A 525 0.55 19.55 -34.42
C GLU A 525 -0.05 20.54 -33.44
N LYS A 526 0.24 21.82 -33.63
CA LYS A 526 -0.28 22.93 -32.85
C LYS A 526 -1.80 23.03 -32.95
N LEU A 527 -2.36 22.87 -34.15
CA LEU A 527 -3.81 22.83 -34.34
C LEU A 527 -4.43 21.65 -33.59
N SER A 528 -3.88 20.43 -33.72
CA SER A 528 -4.38 19.25 -32.99
C SER A 528 -4.29 19.43 -31.48
N PHE A 529 -3.15 19.92 -30.97
CA PHE A 529 -2.94 20.22 -29.55
C PHE A 529 -4.03 21.16 -29.01
N TYR A 530 -4.28 22.28 -29.69
CA TYR A 530 -5.32 23.23 -29.27
C TYR A 530 -6.74 22.68 -29.43
N GLN A 531 -7.01 21.89 -30.47
CA GLN A 531 -8.32 21.25 -30.64
C GLN A 531 -8.61 20.30 -29.48
N ASP A 532 -7.63 19.51 -29.04
CA ASP A 532 -7.80 18.57 -27.92
C ASP A 532 -7.85 19.29 -26.57
N LEU A 533 -7.05 20.34 -26.39
CA LEU A 533 -7.12 21.24 -25.25
C LEU A 533 -8.52 21.85 -25.10
N ILE A 534 -9.16 22.26 -26.20
CA ILE A 534 -10.53 22.76 -26.20
C ILE A 534 -11.57 21.64 -26.02
N ARG A 535 -11.38 20.47 -26.65
CA ARG A 535 -12.32 19.33 -26.57
C ARG A 535 -12.36 18.67 -25.20
N ASN A 536 -11.24 18.64 -24.49
CA ASN A 536 -11.12 17.95 -23.21
C ASN A 536 -11.75 18.68 -22.02
N LYS A 537 -12.65 19.67 -22.26
CA LYS A 537 -13.74 20.24 -21.42
C LYS A 537 -13.54 20.51 -19.91
N TRP A 538 -12.50 20.04 -19.23
CA TRP A 538 -12.59 19.72 -17.80
C TRP A 538 -11.98 20.73 -16.84
N THR A 539 -11.32 21.80 -17.30
CA THR A 539 -10.72 22.78 -16.37
C THR A 539 -10.47 24.18 -16.93
N ILE A 540 -10.45 24.37 -18.25
CA ILE A 540 -10.14 25.69 -18.83
C ILE A 540 -11.40 26.54 -18.89
N SER A 541 -11.35 27.74 -18.30
CA SER A 541 -12.43 28.73 -18.31
C SER A 541 -12.78 29.19 -19.73
N VAL A 542 -13.99 29.72 -19.94
CA VAL A 542 -14.36 30.31 -21.24
C VAL A 542 -13.43 31.48 -21.56
N GLU A 543 -13.04 32.28 -20.56
CA GLU A 543 -12.11 33.38 -20.72
C GLU A 543 -10.74 32.92 -21.24
N ASP A 544 -10.19 31.83 -20.69
CA ASP A 544 -8.91 31.30 -21.12
C ASP A 544 -8.98 30.73 -22.54
N ARG A 545 -10.07 30.07 -22.91
CA ARG A 545 -10.28 29.59 -24.29
C ARG A 545 -10.35 30.75 -25.29
N ILE A 546 -10.97 31.86 -24.92
CA ILE A 546 -10.98 33.09 -25.72
C ILE A 546 -9.57 33.71 -25.79
N ALA A 547 -8.84 33.73 -24.68
CA ALA A 547 -7.47 34.23 -24.63
C ALA A 547 -6.53 33.43 -25.55
N ILE A 548 -6.72 32.11 -25.64
CA ILE A 548 -6.00 31.25 -26.59
C ILE A 548 -6.28 31.71 -28.03
N LEU A 549 -7.55 31.86 -28.42
CA LEU A 549 -7.93 32.33 -29.76
C LEU A 549 -7.31 33.70 -30.09
N GLN A 550 -7.28 34.61 -29.12
CA GLN A 550 -6.72 35.95 -29.28
C GLN A 550 -5.20 35.96 -29.48
N ARG A 551 -4.49 35.00 -28.89
CA ARG A 551 -3.01 34.88 -29.01
C ARG A 551 -2.56 34.20 -30.30
N LEU A 552 -3.47 33.61 -31.07
CA LEU A 552 -3.14 32.96 -32.33
C LEU A 552 -2.99 34.00 -33.46
N ASN A 553 -1.76 34.12 -33.97
CA ASN A 553 -1.43 34.96 -35.13
C ASN A 553 -1.80 34.30 -36.47
N ASP A 554 -1.92 32.97 -36.49
CA ASP A 554 -2.34 32.22 -37.68
C ASP A 554 -3.87 32.28 -37.83
N GLU A 555 -4.34 32.98 -38.86
CA GLU A 555 -5.77 33.20 -39.06
C GLU A 555 -6.54 31.93 -39.41
N GLU A 556 -5.91 30.97 -40.09
CA GLU A 556 -6.54 29.72 -40.50
C GLU A 556 -6.72 28.81 -39.28
N MET A 557 -5.67 28.67 -38.47
CA MET A 557 -5.71 27.94 -37.21
C MET A 557 -6.73 28.56 -36.24
N ARG A 558 -6.71 29.90 -36.10
CA ARG A 558 -7.65 30.64 -35.25
C ARG A 558 -9.10 30.42 -35.70
N SER A 559 -9.37 30.44 -37.01
CA SER A 559 -10.69 30.17 -37.58
C SER A 559 -11.14 28.73 -37.31
N SER A 560 -10.28 27.74 -37.52
CA SER A 560 -10.57 26.32 -37.28
C SER A 560 -10.87 26.03 -35.80
N LEU A 561 -10.11 26.63 -34.88
CA LEU A 561 -10.32 26.50 -33.45
C LEU A 561 -11.59 27.23 -32.99
N ALA A 562 -11.86 28.43 -33.53
CA ALA A 562 -13.10 29.15 -33.24
C ALA A 562 -14.34 28.36 -33.68
N ALA A 563 -14.31 27.71 -34.84
CA ALA A 563 -15.38 26.83 -35.31
C ALA A 563 -15.55 25.61 -34.40
N THR A 564 -14.45 24.97 -33.99
CA THR A 564 -14.46 23.86 -33.02
C THR A 564 -15.08 24.31 -31.70
N PHE A 565 -14.73 25.51 -31.24
CA PHE A 565 -15.20 26.08 -29.98
C PHE A 565 -16.70 26.39 -30.00
N LEU A 566 -17.21 26.97 -31.09
CA LEU A 566 -18.65 27.18 -31.27
C LEU A 566 -19.42 25.85 -31.27
N ARG A 567 -18.93 24.86 -32.02
CA ARG A 567 -19.57 23.53 -32.13
C ARG A 567 -19.68 22.82 -30.78
N LEU A 568 -18.65 22.91 -29.93
CA LEU A 568 -18.64 22.28 -28.61
C LEU A 568 -19.57 22.99 -27.62
N ASN A 569 -19.73 24.31 -27.73
CA ASN A 569 -20.57 25.11 -26.85
C ASN A 569 -22.05 25.15 -27.26
N GLU A 570 -22.35 25.00 -28.56
CA GLU A 570 -23.72 24.78 -29.04
C GLU A 570 -24.36 23.52 -28.43
N LEU A 571 -23.52 22.58 -27.96
CA LEU A 571 -23.96 21.37 -27.26
C LEU A 571 -24.09 21.55 -25.73
N ASN A 572 -23.53 22.61 -25.13
CA ASN A 572 -23.36 22.72 -23.67
C ASN A 572 -23.90 24.01 -23.02
N GLU A 573 -24.43 24.97 -23.79
CA GLU A 573 -25.01 26.25 -23.31
C GLU A 573 -24.12 27.15 -22.41
N GLU A 574 -22.79 27.02 -22.44
CA GLU A 574 -21.89 27.78 -21.53
C GLU A 574 -21.56 29.22 -21.97
N LEU A 575 -21.72 29.58 -23.26
CA LEU A 575 -21.31 30.90 -23.76
C LEU A 575 -22.42 31.96 -23.68
N THR A 576 -22.07 33.16 -23.19
CA THR A 576 -22.90 34.35 -23.31
C THR A 576 -23.03 34.81 -24.77
N GLY A 577 -24.06 35.63 -25.07
CA GLY A 577 -24.27 36.16 -26.42
C GLY A 577 -23.07 36.94 -26.98
N LYS A 578 -22.40 37.72 -26.12
CA LYS A 578 -21.21 38.51 -26.50
C LYS A 578 -20.01 37.64 -26.82
N GLU A 579 -19.80 36.56 -26.07
CA GLU A 579 -18.71 35.62 -26.33
C GLU A 579 -18.96 34.87 -27.65
N LYS A 580 -20.20 34.42 -27.90
CA LYS A 580 -20.57 33.79 -29.18
C LYS A 580 -20.29 34.72 -30.36
N GLU A 581 -20.64 36.01 -30.25
CA GLU A 581 -20.36 37.01 -31.29
C GLU A 581 -18.86 37.22 -31.51
N LEU A 582 -18.09 37.35 -30.43
CA LEU A 582 -16.64 37.48 -30.50
C LEU A 582 -15.99 36.27 -31.18
N ILE A 583 -16.36 35.05 -30.79
CA ILE A 583 -15.80 33.82 -31.36
C ILE A 583 -16.20 33.69 -32.83
N ARG A 584 -17.45 34.01 -33.20
CA ARG A 584 -17.89 34.04 -34.60
C ARG A 584 -17.08 35.00 -35.45
N SER A 585 -16.63 36.14 -34.90
CA SER A 585 -15.77 37.08 -35.64
C SER A 585 -14.40 36.50 -36.04
N TYR A 586 -13.97 35.42 -35.38
CA TYR A 586 -12.75 34.69 -35.73
C TYR A 586 -12.96 33.58 -36.77
N VAL A 587 -14.19 33.13 -36.97
CA VAL A 587 -14.52 32.16 -38.02
C VAL A 587 -14.53 32.91 -39.35
N ARG A 588 -13.60 32.60 -40.25
CA ARG A 588 -13.70 33.09 -41.63
C ARG A 588 -14.99 32.54 -42.23
N GLU A 589 -15.81 33.43 -42.80
CA GLU A 589 -16.85 32.99 -43.72
C GLU A 589 -16.14 32.26 -44.86
N GLU A 590 -16.22 30.92 -44.87
CA GLU A 590 -15.84 30.16 -46.04
C GLU A 590 -16.72 30.69 -47.19
N THR A 591 -16.15 31.54 -48.03
CA THR A 591 -16.68 31.79 -49.36
C THR A 591 -16.69 30.44 -50.05
N ASN A 592 -17.89 29.84 -50.12
CA ASN A 592 -18.22 28.56 -50.77
C ASN A 592 -17.33 28.19 -51.96
#